data_AF-A0AAX3N878-F1
#
_entry.id   AF-A0AAX3N878-F1
#
_cell.length_a   1.000
_cell.length_b   1.000
_cell.length_c   1.000
_cell.angle_alpha   90.00
_cell.angle_beta   90.00
_cell.angle_gamma   90.00
#
_symmetry.space_group_name_H-M   'P 1'
#
loop_
_entity.id
_entity.type
_entity.pdbx_description
1 polymer ?
#
loop_
_entity_poly.entity_id
_entity_poly.type
_entity_poly.pdbx_seq_one_letter_code
_entity_poly.pdbx_strand_id
1 'polypeptide(L)'
;MKIYIEINKGIGGIESSIFVKNILTMYISYFKRNKKKYEIISKINEENGLKNVTILVNIDWKNLKNEKGVHRIQRVPKTESSGRIHTSTCNIEVFKKITTNKINIKKEDIIVSSFKASGAGGQHVLIK
;
A
#
# COMPACT_ATOMS: atom_id res chain seq x y z
N MET A 1 17.55 -1.95 -6.10
CA MET A 1 16.90 -1.61 -4.81
C MET A 1 15.48 -2.16 -4.83
N LYS A 2 14.98 -2.70 -3.73
CA LYS A 2 13.61 -3.25 -3.67
C LYS A 2 12.61 -2.12 -3.41
N ILE A 3 11.63 -1.98 -4.30
CA ILE A 3 10.59 -0.95 -4.24
C ILE A 3 9.24 -1.66 -4.18
N TYR A 4 8.40 -1.19 -3.28
CA TYR A 4 7.01 -1.57 -3.23
C TYR A 4 6.17 -0.59 -4.04
N ILE A 5 5.22 -1.14 -4.79
CA ILE A 5 4.18 -0.41 -5.49
C ILE A 5 2.86 -0.96 -5.00
N GLU A 6 2.03 -0.09 -4.45
CA GLU A 6 0.70 -0.42 -4.01
C GLU A 6 -0.32 0.32 -4.89
N ILE A 7 -1.25 -0.43 -5.46
CA ILE A 7 -2.28 0.11 -6.34
C ILE A 7 -3.62 -0.13 -5.65
N ASN A 8 -4.28 0.96 -5.32
CA ASN A 8 -5.52 1.00 -4.58
C ASN A 8 -6.67 1.47 -5.47
N LYS A 9 -7.81 0.80 -5.36
CA LYS A 9 -9.07 1.25 -5.95
C LYS A 9 -9.43 2.63 -5.42
N GLY A 10 -9.85 3.50 -6.34
CA GLY A 10 -10.36 4.83 -6.04
C GLY A 10 -11.87 4.91 -6.22
N ILE A 11 -12.31 6.03 -6.80
CA ILE A 11 -13.72 6.33 -7.04
C ILE A 11 -14.10 5.73 -8.40
N GLY A 12 -15.34 5.24 -8.54
CA GLY A 12 -15.85 4.69 -9.79
C GLY A 12 -16.36 3.24 -9.73
N GLY A 13 -16.59 2.70 -8.53
CA GLY A 13 -17.25 1.40 -8.36
C GLY A 13 -16.51 0.25 -9.04
N ILE A 14 -17.25 -0.60 -9.77
CA ILE A 14 -16.71 -1.79 -10.47
C ILE A 14 -15.68 -1.39 -11.55
N GLU A 15 -15.89 -0.26 -12.23
CA GLU A 15 -14.97 0.21 -13.28
C GLU A 15 -13.60 0.59 -12.70
N SER A 16 -13.57 1.19 -11.50
CA SER A 16 -12.31 1.44 -10.80
C SER A 16 -11.56 0.15 -10.46
N SER A 17 -12.27 -0.92 -10.06
CA SER A 17 -11.66 -2.23 -9.80
C SER A 17 -11.05 -2.83 -11.08
N ILE A 18 -11.74 -2.70 -12.22
CA ILE A 18 -11.23 -3.11 -13.53
C ILE A 18 -10.01 -2.26 -13.93
N PHE A 19 -10.04 -0.96 -13.62
CA PHE A 19 -8.94 -0.05 -13.90
C PHE A 19 -7.67 -0.42 -13.11
N VAL A 20 -7.78 -0.75 -11.82
CA VAL A 20 -6.66 -1.27 -11.01
C VAL A 20 -6.02 -2.50 -11.65
N LYS A 21 -6.83 -3.44 -12.16
CA LYS A 21 -6.35 -4.63 -12.89
C LYS A 21 -5.61 -4.28 -14.19
N ASN A 22 -6.05 -3.25 -14.91
CA ASN A 22 -5.38 -2.78 -16.12
C ASN A 22 -4.03 -2.14 -15.80
N ILE A 23 -3.96 -1.33 -14.74
CA ILE A 23 -2.71 -0.73 -14.26
C ILE A 23 -1.71 -1.80 -13.81
N LEU A 24 -2.18 -2.84 -13.09
CA LEU A 24 -1.34 -4.00 -12.77
C LEU A 24 -0.76 -4.66 -14.03
N THR A 25 -1.60 -4.89 -15.04
CA THR A 25 -1.17 -5.49 -16.32
C THR A 25 -0.14 -4.61 -17.04
N MET A 26 -0.32 -3.29 -16.99
CA MET A 26 0.63 -2.31 -17.52
C MET A 26 2.00 -2.43 -16.83
N TYR A 27 2.04 -2.41 -15.49
CA TYR A 27 3.31 -2.53 -14.76
C TYR A 27 3.99 -3.87 -14.97
N ILE A 28 3.24 -4.98 -14.96
CA ILE A 28 3.80 -6.31 -15.26
C ILE A 28 4.45 -6.31 -16.65
N SER A 29 3.78 -5.72 -17.64
CA SER A 29 4.32 -5.61 -19.00
C SER A 29 5.57 -4.73 -19.05
N TYR A 30 5.59 -3.62 -18.32
CA TYR A 30 6.76 -2.75 -18.17
C TYR A 30 7.95 -3.48 -17.51
N PHE A 31 7.72 -4.23 -16.44
CA PHE A 31 8.77 -5.01 -15.77
C PHE A 31 9.34 -6.11 -16.67
N LYS A 32 8.47 -6.81 -17.41
CA LYS A 32 8.89 -7.82 -18.39
C LYS A 32 9.75 -7.22 -19.50
N ARG A 33 9.34 -6.09 -20.07
CA ARG A 33 10.11 -5.36 -21.11
C ARG A 33 11.48 -4.93 -20.61
N ASN A 34 11.56 -4.46 -19.36
CA ASN A 34 12.81 -4.03 -18.75
C ASN A 34 13.62 -5.14 -18.08
N LYS A 35 13.24 -6.42 -18.29
CA LYS A 35 13.87 -7.61 -17.70
C LYS A 35 14.05 -7.50 -16.18
N LYS A 36 13.11 -6.84 -15.49
CA LYS A 36 13.14 -6.67 -14.04
C LYS A 36 12.34 -7.78 -13.37
N LYS A 37 12.94 -8.37 -12.32
CA LYS A 37 12.24 -9.34 -11.46
C LYS A 37 11.26 -8.59 -10.56
N TYR A 38 10.02 -9.08 -10.53
CA TYR A 38 8.94 -8.59 -9.69
C TYR A 38 8.28 -9.75 -8.95
N GLU A 39 7.62 -9.45 -7.84
CA GLU A 39 6.92 -10.38 -6.96
C GLU A 39 5.60 -9.73 -6.55
N ILE A 40 4.49 -10.47 -6.56
CA ILE A 40 3.20 -9.98 -6.07
C ILE A 40 3.11 -10.39 -4.60
N ILE A 41 3.04 -9.40 -3.72
CA ILE A 41 3.05 -9.60 -2.26
C ILE A 41 1.64 -9.79 -1.73
N SER A 42 0.70 -9.00 -2.24
CA SER A 42 -0.71 -9.05 -1.86
C SER A 42 -1.56 -8.75 -3.08
N LYS A 43 -2.71 -9.41 -3.18
CA LYS A 43 -3.68 -9.21 -4.25
C LYS A 43 -5.08 -9.50 -3.72
N ILE A 44 -5.89 -8.45 -3.63
CA ILE A 44 -7.28 -8.53 -3.17
C ILE A 44 -8.18 -8.34 -4.39
N ASN A 45 -8.90 -9.40 -4.75
CA ASN A 45 -9.85 -9.37 -5.85
C ASN A 45 -11.14 -8.65 -5.44
N GLU A 46 -11.83 -8.11 -6.45
CA GLU A 46 -13.18 -7.55 -6.34
C GLU A 46 -13.91 -7.85 -7.64
N GLU A 47 -15.22 -7.60 -7.71
CA GLU A 47 -16.02 -7.86 -8.91
C GLU A 47 -15.34 -7.36 -10.18
N ASN A 48 -15.08 -8.30 -11.11
CA ASN A 48 -14.45 -8.09 -12.42
C ASN A 48 -13.05 -7.44 -12.39
N GLY A 49 -12.43 -7.24 -11.22
CA GLY A 49 -11.21 -6.45 -11.07
C GLY A 49 -10.44 -6.73 -9.78
N LEU A 50 -9.76 -5.70 -9.27
CA LEU A 50 -8.97 -5.75 -8.04
C LEU A 50 -9.32 -4.56 -7.14
N LYS A 51 -9.44 -4.81 -5.84
CA LYS A 51 -9.58 -3.76 -4.82
C LYS A 51 -8.22 -3.16 -4.45
N ASN A 52 -7.23 -4.03 -4.26
CA ASN A 52 -5.86 -3.67 -3.91
C ASN A 52 -4.88 -4.69 -4.51
N VAL A 53 -3.70 -4.21 -4.89
CA VAL A 53 -2.56 -5.08 -5.21
C VAL A 53 -1.26 -4.43 -4.76
N THR A 54 -0.38 -5.23 -4.14
CA THR A 54 0.96 -4.82 -3.74
C THR A 54 2.01 -5.63 -4.50
N ILE A 55 2.95 -4.93 -5.14
CA ILE A 55 4.02 -5.51 -5.94
C ILE A 55 5.36 -5.10 -5.35
N LEU A 56 6.29 -6.04 -5.24
CA LEU A 56 7.68 -5.80 -4.91
C LEU A 56 8.53 -5.97 -6.17
N VAL A 57 9.29 -4.96 -6.55
CA VAL A 57 10.13 -4.99 -7.76
C VAL A 57 11.55 -4.51 -7.47
N ASN A 58 12.53 -5.11 -8.15
CA ASN A 58 13.92 -4.65 -8.10
C ASN A 58 14.21 -3.71 -9.28
N ILE A 59 14.01 -2.40 -9.06
CA ILE A 59 14.22 -1.34 -10.07
C ILE A 59 14.74 -0.07 -9.39
N ASP A 60 15.25 0.87 -10.18
CA ASP A 60 15.73 2.16 -9.68
C ASP A 60 14.57 3.08 -9.32
N TRP A 61 14.71 3.76 -8.17
CA TRP A 61 13.69 4.67 -7.64
C TRP A 61 13.35 5.82 -8.60
N LYS A 62 14.34 6.28 -9.37
CA LYS A 62 14.16 7.36 -10.35
C LYS A 62 13.11 7.03 -11.40
N ASN A 63 12.90 5.75 -11.70
CA ASN A 63 11.96 5.30 -12.73
C ASN A 63 10.52 5.25 -12.24
N LEU A 64 10.29 5.08 -10.93
CA LEU A 64 8.95 4.91 -10.35
C LEU A 64 8.50 6.07 -9.46
N LYS A 65 9.39 6.99 -9.08
CA LYS A 65 9.03 8.12 -8.20
C LYS A 65 7.90 9.00 -8.76
N ASN A 66 7.80 9.11 -10.08
CA ASN A 66 6.83 9.94 -10.77
C ASN A 66 5.48 9.24 -10.97
N GLU A 67 5.40 7.94 -10.68
CA GLU A 67 4.17 7.15 -10.81
C GLU A 67 3.25 7.34 -9.59
N LYS A 68 3.78 7.87 -8.49
CA LYS A 68 3.03 8.10 -7.25
C LYS A 68 1.92 9.12 -7.49
N GLY A 69 0.72 8.78 -7.06
CA GLY A 69 -0.42 9.69 -7.04
C GLY A 69 -1.70 9.06 -7.56
N VAL A 70 -2.69 9.92 -7.82
CA VAL A 70 -3.99 9.50 -8.33
C VAL A 70 -3.98 9.48 -9.85
N HIS A 71 -4.34 8.34 -10.42
CA HIS A 71 -4.51 8.16 -11.86
C HIS A 71 -5.99 8.17 -12.19
N ARG A 72 -6.36 8.86 -13.28
CA ARG A 72 -7.75 9.08 -13.70
C ARG A 72 -7.96 8.52 -15.09
N ILE A 73 -9.08 7.83 -15.28
CA ILE A 73 -9.52 7.34 -16.59
C ILE A 73 -10.94 7.82 -16.87
N GLN A 74 -11.20 8.20 -18.13
CA GLN A 74 -12.53 8.52 -18.63
C GLN A 74 -12.81 7.66 -19.84
N ARG A 75 -13.84 6.81 -19.75
CA ARG A 75 -14.30 5.96 -20.86
C ARG A 75 -15.72 5.48 -20.61
N VAL A 76 -16.31 4.86 -21.62
CA VAL A 76 -17.54 4.07 -21.46
C VAL A 76 -17.17 2.77 -20.73
N PRO A 77 -17.68 2.52 -19.52
CA PRO A 77 -17.41 1.28 -18.79
C PRO A 77 -17.94 0.07 -19.54
N LYS A 78 -17.27 -1.07 -19.40
CA LYS A 78 -17.78 -2.33 -19.97
C LYS A 78 -19.08 -2.79 -19.30
N THR A 79 -19.36 -2.28 -18.10
CA THR A 79 -20.55 -2.61 -17.32
C THR A 79 -21.73 -1.67 -17.60
N GLU A 80 -21.57 -0.67 -18.46
CA GLU A 80 -22.57 0.38 -18.68
C GLU A 80 -23.35 0.12 -19.99
N SER A 81 -24.67 -0.03 -19.91
CA SER A 81 -25.52 -0.31 -21.07
C SER A 81 -25.89 0.95 -21.88
N SER A 82 -25.90 2.12 -21.24
CA SER A 82 -26.35 3.38 -21.86
C SER A 82 -25.26 4.11 -22.67
N GLY A 83 -24.03 3.60 -22.71
CA GLY A 83 -22.92 4.24 -23.44
C GLY A 83 -22.41 5.55 -22.81
N ARG A 84 -22.73 5.81 -21.53
CA ARG A 84 -22.30 7.03 -20.84
C ARG A 84 -20.82 6.97 -20.46
N ILE A 85 -20.14 8.11 -20.53
CA ILE A 85 -18.73 8.22 -20.12
C ILE A 85 -18.68 8.37 -18.60
N HIS A 86 -17.99 7.46 -17.94
CA HIS A 86 -17.74 7.54 -16.50
C HIS A 86 -16.30 7.96 -16.25
N THR A 87 -16.10 8.70 -15.15
CA THR A 87 -14.77 9.02 -14.63
C THR A 87 -14.47 8.09 -13.47
N SER A 88 -13.36 7.35 -13.55
CA SER A 88 -12.88 6.49 -12.48
C SER A 88 -11.44 6.86 -12.10
N THR A 89 -11.06 6.56 -10.86
CA THR A 89 -9.71 6.83 -10.34
C THR A 89 -9.10 5.61 -9.68
N CYS A 90 -7.77 5.56 -9.60
CA CYS A 90 -7.02 4.66 -8.73
C CYS A 90 -5.85 5.41 -8.08
N ASN A 91 -5.44 5.02 -6.88
CA ASN A 91 -4.28 5.59 -6.20
C ASN A 91 -3.08 4.66 -6.32
N ILE A 92 -1.91 5.22 -6.58
CA ILE A 92 -0.65 4.48 -6.66
C ILE A 92 0.31 5.03 -5.63
N GLU A 93 0.75 4.17 -4.73
CA GLU A 93 1.77 4.47 -3.74
C GLU A 93 3.06 3.72 -4.07
N VAL A 94 4.17 4.42 -3.93
CA VAL A 94 5.51 3.88 -4.21
C VAL A 94 6.39 4.14 -3.00
N PHE A 95 6.99 3.09 -2.44
CA PHE A 95 7.83 3.20 -1.25
C PHE A 95 9.05 2.28 -1.34
N LYS A 96 10.18 2.73 -0.77
CA LYS A 96 11.41 1.94 -0.74
C LYS A 96 11.30 0.90 0.36
N LYS A 97 11.74 -0.33 0.09
CA LYS A 97 11.94 -1.31 1.16
C LYS A 97 13.07 -0.83 2.05
N ILE A 98 12.75 -0.43 3.28
CA ILE A 98 13.72 -0.11 4.31
C ILE A 98 13.99 -1.41 5.08
N THR A 99 15.25 -1.81 5.18
CA THR A 99 15.64 -2.83 6.15
C THR A 99 15.66 -2.13 7.51
N THR A 100 14.76 -2.48 8.41
CA THR A 100 14.86 -2.04 9.80
C THR A 100 16.18 -2.56 10.35
N ASN A 101 17.11 -1.66 10.64
CA ASN A 101 18.25 -1.99 11.48
C ASN A 101 17.67 -2.42 12.83
N LYS A 102 18.21 -3.50 13.42
CA LYS A 102 17.87 -3.86 14.79
C LYS A 102 18.13 -2.64 15.66
N ILE A 103 17.07 -2.05 16.22
CA ILE A 103 17.20 -0.95 17.15
C ILE A 103 17.78 -1.58 18.41
N ASN A 104 19.08 -1.38 18.60
CA ASN A 104 19.77 -1.85 19.78
C ASN A 104 19.54 -0.79 20.87
N ILE A 105 18.52 -0.99 21.69
CA ILE A 105 18.25 -0.11 22.84
C ILE A 105 19.32 -0.42 23.87
N LYS A 106 20.24 0.53 24.09
CA LYS A 106 21.23 0.39 25.15
C LYS A 106 20.52 0.55 26.49
N LYS A 107 20.90 -0.26 27.48
CA LYS A 107 20.34 -0.17 28.84
C LYS A 107 20.60 1.20 29.49
N GLU A 108 21.67 1.87 29.07
CA GLU A 108 22.03 3.24 29.50
C GLU A 108 20.97 4.29 29.14
N ASP A 109 20.26 4.10 28.03
CA ASP A 109 19.22 5.02 27.55
C ASP A 109 17.84 4.72 28.15
N ILE A 110 17.72 3.65 28.95
CA ILE A 110 16.47 3.23 29.57
C ILE A 110 16.39 3.83 30.99
N ILE A 111 15.61 4.90 31.12
CA ILE A 111 15.26 5.43 32.45
C ILE A 111 14.08 4.62 33.00
N VAL A 112 14.39 3.64 33.84
CA VAL A 112 13.37 2.87 34.57
C VAL A 112 13.04 3.62 35.85
N SER A 113 11.83 4.15 35.95
CA SER A 113 11.28 4.74 37.18
C SER A 113 10.14 3.87 37.68
N SER A 114 10.24 3.43 38.94
CA SER A 114 9.20 2.67 39.61
C SER A 114 8.31 3.63 40.41
N PHE A 115 7.03 3.68 40.05
CA PHE A 115 6.03 4.42 40.81
C PHE A 115 5.06 3.45 41.47
N LYS A 116 4.55 3.86 42.62
CA LYS A 116 3.47 3.16 43.31
C LYS A 116 2.19 3.27 42.47
N ALA A 117 1.47 2.17 42.29
CA ALA A 117 0.22 2.17 41.54
C ALA A 117 -0.77 3.18 42.16
N SER A 118 -1.61 3.82 41.35
CA SER A 118 -2.61 4.79 41.82
C SER A 118 -4.01 4.25 41.55
N GLY A 119 -4.79 4.04 42.61
CA GLY A 119 -6.16 3.52 42.58
C GLY A 119 -6.66 3.19 43.97
N ALA A 120 -7.97 3.04 44.14
CA ALA A 120 -8.55 2.64 45.41
C ALA A 120 -8.15 1.18 45.74
N GLY A 121 -7.31 1.02 46.78
CA GLY A 121 -7.06 -0.27 47.41
C GLY A 121 -6.23 -0.22 48.71
N GLY A 122 -6.63 -1.02 49.72
CA GLY A 122 -6.02 -1.23 51.06
C GLY A 122 -4.63 -1.90 51.06
N GLN A 123 -4.49 -3.18 51.50
CA GLN A 123 -3.34 -4.11 51.26
C GLN A 123 -3.10 -4.36 49.74
N HIS A 124 -3.54 -3.41 48.93
CA HIS A 124 -4.02 -3.55 47.60
C HIS A 124 -3.54 -2.38 46.74
N VAL A 125 -2.99 -1.30 47.30
CA VAL A 125 -2.22 -0.33 46.50
C VAL A 125 -0.99 0.24 47.25
N LEU A 126 -1.06 0.63 48.53
CA LEU A 126 0.00 1.46 49.12
C LEU A 126 0.00 1.47 50.66
N ILE A 127 0.92 0.76 51.32
CA ILE A 127 1.32 1.21 52.68
C ILE A 127 2.43 2.25 52.46
N LYS A 128 2.20 3.43 53.06
CA LYS A 128 2.84 4.74 52.86
C LYS A 128 4.32 4.70 52.52
#